data_AF-D1C9S2-F1
#
_entry.id   AF-D1C9S2-F1
#
_cell.length_a   1.000
_cell.length_b   1.000
_cell.length_c   1.000
_cell.angle_alpha   90.00
_cell.angle_beta   90.00
_cell.angle_gamma   90.00
#
_symmetry.space_group_name_H-M   'P 1'
#
loop_
_entity.id
_entity.type
_entity.pdbx_description
1 polymer ?
#
loop_
_entity_poly.entity_id
_entity_poly.type
_entity_poly.pdbx_seq_one_letter_code
_entity_poly.pdbx_strand_id
1 'polypeptide(L)'
;MQVQRTPMRCPICDRELVDVRIRNIGTVTANLLWQMHAGRCTEHGWFQAEVISKPPREIFPVNRPGGVVRRVEVDGREYFSFPTVWNAMDPRQDVDPFDPRYWEVDWDRIRGASIGVTRG
;
A
#
# COMPACT_ATOMS: atom_id res chain seq x y z
N MET A 1 5.80 20.48 15.23
CA MET A 1 6.17 19.17 14.65
C MET A 1 4.87 18.52 14.19
N GLN A 2 4.53 18.57 12.89
CA GLN A 2 3.32 17.88 12.42
C GLN A 2 3.53 16.37 12.64
N VAL A 3 2.64 15.75 13.40
CA VAL A 3 2.59 14.30 13.52
C VAL A 3 2.17 13.79 12.15
N GLN A 4 3.14 13.34 11.33
CA GLN A 4 2.80 12.66 10.09
C GLN A 4 1.98 11.43 10.46
N ARG A 5 0.74 11.38 9.98
CA ARG A 5 -0.14 10.22 10.09
C ARG A 5 -0.13 9.49 8.76
N THR A 6 -0.17 8.16 8.82
CA THR A 6 -0.30 7.36 7.60
C THR A 6 -1.78 7.28 7.22
N PRO A 7 -2.15 7.47 5.94
CA PRO A 7 -3.51 7.18 5.46
C PRO A 7 -3.75 5.67 5.31
N MET A 8 -2.68 4.87 5.36
CA MET A 8 -2.75 3.42 5.16
C MET A 8 -3.66 2.73 6.18
N ARG A 9 -4.61 1.97 5.65
CA ARG A 9 -5.46 1.03 6.40
C ARG A 9 -5.10 -0.41 6.03
N CYS A 10 -5.59 -1.38 6.79
CA CYS A 10 -5.36 -2.79 6.45
C CYS A 10 -5.96 -3.11 5.07
N PRO A 11 -5.18 -3.62 4.10
CA PRO A 11 -5.68 -3.93 2.77
C PRO A 11 -6.86 -4.91 2.73
N ILE A 12 -6.98 -5.76 3.77
CA ILE A 12 -7.88 -6.92 3.79
C ILE A 12 -9.18 -6.62 4.54
N CYS A 13 -9.09 -5.94 5.68
CA CYS A 13 -10.25 -5.68 6.56
C CYS A 13 -10.54 -4.20 6.76
N ASP A 14 -9.81 -3.31 6.09
CA ASP A 14 -9.96 -1.86 6.14
C ASP A 14 -9.96 -1.23 7.55
N ARG A 15 -9.40 -1.92 8.55
CA ARG A 15 -9.21 -1.32 9.89
C ARG A 15 -7.95 -0.47 9.94
N GLU A 16 -7.96 0.51 10.86
CA GLU A 16 -6.79 1.31 11.20
C GLU A 16 -5.64 0.40 11.66
N LEU A 17 -4.43 0.77 11.28
CA LEU A 17 -3.23 0.03 11.62
C LEU A 17 -2.68 0.51 12.97
N VAL A 18 -2.22 -0.44 13.79
CA VAL A 18 -1.47 -0.15 15.01
C VAL A 18 0.03 -0.17 14.74
N ASP A 19 0.83 0.26 15.71
CA ASP A 19 2.29 0.24 15.65
C ASP A 19 2.86 0.95 14.40
N VAL A 20 2.21 2.04 13.95
CA VAL A 20 2.54 2.78 12.74
C VAL A 20 3.96 3.34 12.78
N ARG A 21 4.71 3.14 11.69
CA ARG A 21 6.05 3.67 11.49
C ARG A 21 6.14 4.40 10.15
N ILE A 22 6.54 5.66 10.20
CA ILE A 22 6.88 6.44 9.00
C ILE A 22 8.37 6.75 9.09
N ARG A 23 9.12 6.37 8.05
CA ARG A 23 10.57 6.58 7.99
C ARG A 23 10.95 7.21 6.66
N ASN A 24 11.82 8.20 6.71
CA ASN A 24 12.53 8.67 5.54
C ASN A 24 13.60 7.63 5.22
N ILE A 25 13.54 7.04 4.03
CA ILE A 25 14.45 5.98 3.59
C ILE A 25 15.44 6.46 2.52
N GLY A 26 15.24 7.67 2.01
CA GLY A 26 16.20 8.36 1.18
C GLY A 26 15.64 9.65 0.60
N THR A 27 16.43 10.21 -0.30
CA THR A 27 16.03 11.31 -1.17
C THR A 27 16.18 10.82 -2.60
N VAL A 28 15.20 11.10 -3.45
CA VAL A 28 15.32 10.87 -4.89
C VAL A 28 15.65 12.19 -5.59
N THR A 29 15.68 12.17 -6.93
CA THR A 29 15.92 13.36 -7.75
C THR A 29 15.03 14.53 -7.33
N ALA A 30 15.54 15.76 -7.52
CA ALA A 30 14.87 17.00 -7.13
C ALA A 30 14.53 17.12 -5.62
N ASN A 31 15.31 16.49 -4.75
CA ASN A 31 15.14 16.52 -3.29
C ASN A 31 13.78 16.02 -2.80
N LEU A 32 13.09 15.19 -3.61
CA LEU A 32 11.85 14.59 -3.19
C LEU A 32 12.13 13.54 -2.11
N LEU A 33 11.40 13.66 -1.02
CA LEU A 33 11.54 12.77 0.12
C LEU A 33 10.94 11.40 -0.22
N TRP A 34 11.73 10.34 -0.05
CA TRP A 34 11.25 8.97 -0.15
C TRP A 34 10.93 8.46 1.24
N GLN A 35 9.65 8.17 1.45
CA GLN A 35 9.13 7.71 2.73
C GLN A 35 8.62 6.28 2.63
N MET A 36 8.88 5.50 3.67
CA MET A 36 8.24 4.22 3.90
C MET A 36 7.21 4.38 5.01
N HIS A 37 5.98 4.02 4.72
CA HIS A 37 4.89 3.94 5.67
C HIS A 37 4.64 2.46 5.98
N ALA A 38 4.60 2.08 7.25
CA ALA A 38 4.29 0.73 7.68
C ALA A 38 3.33 0.75 8.86
N GLY A 39 2.49 -0.27 8.97
CA GLY A 39 1.58 -0.45 10.10
C GLY A 39 1.16 -1.91 10.23
N ARG A 40 0.71 -2.28 11.42
CA ARG A 40 0.32 -3.65 11.77
C ARG A 40 -1.20 -3.74 11.90
N CYS A 41 -1.80 -4.67 11.19
CA CYS A 41 -3.14 -5.17 11.52
C CYS A 41 -3.00 -6.29 12.55
N THR A 42 -3.83 -6.28 13.59
CA THR A 42 -3.81 -7.31 14.65
C THR A 42 -4.15 -8.70 14.13
N GLU A 43 -4.99 -8.79 13.09
CA GLU A 43 -5.39 -10.06 12.47
C GLU A 43 -4.49 -10.44 11.29
N HIS A 44 -4.14 -9.46 10.45
CA HIS A 44 -3.50 -9.76 9.17
C HIS A 44 -1.99 -9.51 9.13
N GLY A 45 -1.38 -8.99 10.21
CA GLY A 45 0.05 -8.74 10.32
C GLY A 45 0.50 -7.39 9.73
N TRP A 46 1.79 -7.29 9.38
CA TRP A 46 2.40 -6.04 8.91
C TRP A 46 2.15 -5.78 7.42
N PHE A 47 1.95 -4.50 7.10
CA PHE A 47 1.86 -3.96 5.76
C PHE A 47 2.75 -2.72 5.63
N GLN A 48 3.25 -2.47 4.42
CA GLN A 48 4.00 -1.25 4.12
C GLN A 48 3.77 -0.76 2.70
N ALA A 49 4.05 0.52 2.47
CA ALA A 49 4.02 1.17 1.17
C ALA A 49 5.06 2.27 1.12
N GLU A 50 5.48 2.59 -0.09
CA GLU A 50 6.47 3.62 -0.35
C GLU A 50 5.83 4.82 -1.03
N VAL A 51 6.22 6.02 -0.58
CA VAL A 51 5.66 7.29 -1.02
C VAL A 51 6.80 8.16 -1.51
N ILE A 52 6.69 8.61 -2.76
CA ILE A 52 7.62 9.56 -3.38
C ILE A 52 6.76 10.59 -4.11
N SER A 53 6.49 11.73 -3.50
CA SER A 53 5.75 12.88 -4.08
C SER A 53 4.33 12.61 -4.62
N LYS A 54 3.86 11.36 -4.59
CA LYS A 54 2.56 10.87 -5.07
C LYS A 54 2.09 9.72 -4.17
N PRO A 55 0.78 9.41 -4.15
CA PRO A 55 0.26 8.27 -3.40
C PRO A 55 0.95 6.96 -3.81
N PRO A 56 1.01 5.96 -2.92
CA PRO A 56 1.62 4.67 -3.24
C PRO A 56 0.79 3.95 -4.30
N ARG A 57 1.46 3.22 -5.19
CA ARG A 57 0.78 2.34 -6.17
C ARG A 57 0.37 1.00 -5.58
N GLU A 58 1.12 0.51 -4.60
CA GLU A 58 0.89 -0.79 -4.01
C GLU A 58 1.17 -0.75 -2.52
N ILE A 59 0.45 -1.59 -1.79
CA ILE A 59 0.70 -1.90 -0.38
C ILE A 59 1.14 -3.36 -0.31
N PHE A 60 2.24 -3.61 0.40
CA PHE A 60 2.86 -4.92 0.49
C PHE A 60 2.69 -5.53 1.88
N PRO A 61 2.17 -6.76 2.01
CA PRO A 61 2.30 -7.54 3.23
C PRO A 61 3.78 -7.89 3.47
N VAL A 62 4.30 -7.55 4.65
CA VAL A 62 5.70 -7.80 5.01
C VAL A 62 5.79 -8.54 6.34
N ASN A 63 6.94 -9.17 6.62
CA ASN A 63 7.17 -9.83 7.90
C ASN A 63 7.45 -8.84 9.05
N ARG A 64 8.00 -7.66 8.73
CA ARG A 64 8.25 -6.53 9.65
C ARG A 64 8.42 -5.24 8.84
N PRO A 65 8.35 -4.04 9.46
CA PRO A 65 8.63 -2.78 8.75
C PRO A 65 10.02 -2.76 8.11
N GLY A 66 10.08 -2.47 6.81
CA GLY A 66 11.32 -2.54 6.01
C GLY A 66 11.86 -3.96 5.82
N GLY A 67 11.00 -4.96 6.02
CA GLY A 67 11.32 -6.37 5.88
C GLY A 67 11.08 -6.91 4.47
N VAL A 68 10.89 -8.22 4.39
CA VAL A 68 10.66 -8.93 3.13
C VAL A 68 9.15 -9.12 2.94
N VAL A 69 8.70 -9.00 1.69
CA VAL A 69 7.33 -9.32 1.27
C VAL A 69 7.01 -10.76 1.65
N ARG A 70 5.81 -10.98 2.19
CA ARG A 70 5.30 -12.31 2.54
C ARG A 70 3.99 -12.59 1.82
N ARG A 71 3.67 -13.87 1.74
CA ARG A 71 2.38 -14.34 1.26
C ARG A 71 1.27 -14.02 2.27
N VAL A 72 0.10 -13.60 1.78
CA VAL A 72 -1.16 -13.57 2.53
C VAL A 72 -2.24 -14.27 1.75
N GLU A 73 -3.05 -15.06 2.43
CA GLU A 73 -4.20 -15.74 1.85
C GLU A 73 -5.49 -15.00 2.19
N VAL A 74 -6.30 -14.69 1.18
CA VAL A 74 -7.63 -14.08 1.33
C VAL A 74 -8.58 -14.86 0.44
N ASP A 75 -9.66 -15.41 1.01
CA ASP A 75 -10.65 -16.23 0.29
C ASP A 75 -10.01 -17.36 -0.56
N GLY A 76 -9.00 -18.04 0.00
CA GLY A 76 -8.28 -19.14 -0.67
C GLY A 76 -7.35 -18.71 -1.80
N ARG A 77 -7.06 -17.41 -1.93
CA ARG A 77 -6.16 -16.84 -2.93
C ARG A 77 -4.95 -16.17 -2.30
N GLU A 78 -3.81 -16.32 -2.95
CA GLU A 78 -2.54 -15.79 -2.47
C GLU A 78 -2.24 -14.41 -3.03
N TYR A 79 -1.83 -13.50 -2.15
CA TYR A 79 -1.49 -12.13 -2.45
C TYR A 79 -0.10 -11.78 -1.91
N PHE A 80 0.67 -11.08 -2.75
CA PHE A 80 2.00 -10.54 -2.43
C PHE A 80 2.03 -9.01 -2.49
N SER A 81 1.02 -8.39 -3.10
CA SER A 81 0.81 -6.95 -3.13
C SER A 81 -0.68 -6.65 -3.29
N PHE A 82 -1.06 -5.43 -2.90
CA PHE A 82 -2.41 -4.89 -3.04
C PHE A 82 -2.30 -3.58 -3.84
N PRO A 83 -2.66 -3.55 -5.13
CA PRO A 83 -2.70 -2.31 -5.89
C PRO A 83 -3.71 -1.35 -5.28
N THR A 84 -3.34 -0.07 -5.23
CA THR A 84 -4.22 0.99 -4.76
C THR A 84 -5.07 1.56 -5.89
N VAL A 85 -6.11 2.32 -5.54
CA VAL A 85 -6.89 3.12 -6.50
C VAL A 85 -5.99 4.01 -7.35
N TRP A 86 -4.94 4.59 -6.77
CA TRP A 86 -3.97 5.41 -7.51
C TRP A 86 -3.29 4.64 -8.66
N ASN A 87 -3.00 3.34 -8.49
CA ASN A 87 -2.38 2.52 -9.52
C ASN A 87 -3.28 2.28 -10.74
N ALA A 88 -4.60 2.45 -10.60
CA ALA A 88 -5.56 2.33 -11.70
C ALA A 88 -5.78 3.64 -12.47
N MET A 89 -5.26 4.76 -11.97
CA MET A 89 -5.46 6.07 -12.59
C MET A 89 -4.41 6.38 -13.67
N ASP A 90 -4.84 6.99 -14.78
CA ASP A 90 -3.96 7.45 -15.89
C ASP A 90 -3.20 8.74 -15.50
N PRO A 91 -1.88 8.86 -15.72
CA PRO A 91 -0.96 9.23 -14.65
C PRO A 91 -0.53 10.71 -14.61
N ARG A 92 -1.38 11.68 -14.99
CA ARG A 92 -1.04 13.12 -14.90
C ARG A 92 -2.03 13.89 -14.03
N GLN A 93 -1.98 13.66 -12.72
CA GLN A 93 -2.74 14.44 -11.75
C GLN A 93 -1.86 14.91 -10.59
N ASP A 94 -2.03 16.18 -10.23
CA ASP A 94 -1.50 16.74 -9.00
C ASP A 94 -2.53 16.55 -7.90
N VAL A 95 -2.19 15.64 -6.99
CA VAL A 95 -3.02 15.20 -5.88
C VAL A 95 -2.20 15.28 -4.60
N ASP A 96 -2.87 15.42 -3.46
CA ASP A 96 -2.23 15.24 -2.17
C ASP A 96 -1.78 13.76 -2.03
N PRO A 97 -0.47 13.49 -1.84
CA PRO A 97 0.04 12.13 -1.65
C PRO A 97 -0.57 11.40 -0.45
N PHE A 98 -1.15 12.14 0.51
CA PHE A 98 -1.70 11.60 1.73
C PHE A 98 -3.23 11.63 1.79
N ASP A 99 -3.92 11.94 0.69
CA ASP A 99 -5.37 11.79 0.61
C ASP A 99 -5.74 10.28 0.71
N PRO A 100 -6.49 9.85 1.75
CA PRO A 100 -6.80 8.44 1.99
C PRO A 100 -7.44 7.72 0.81
N ARG A 101 -8.22 8.41 -0.02
CA ARG A 101 -8.89 7.82 -1.19
C ARG A 101 -7.92 7.11 -2.14
N TYR A 102 -6.69 7.61 -2.25
CA TYR A 102 -5.69 7.10 -3.17
C TYR A 102 -4.87 5.96 -2.57
N TRP A 103 -5.04 5.69 -1.28
CA TRP A 103 -4.43 4.58 -0.55
C TRP A 103 -5.35 3.37 -0.43
N GLU A 104 -6.65 3.53 -0.75
CA GLU A 104 -7.60 2.42 -0.80
C GLU A 104 -7.15 1.36 -1.80
N VAL A 105 -7.43 0.09 -1.48
CA VAL A 105 -7.12 -1.04 -2.34
C VAL A 105 -8.13 -1.12 -3.47
N ASP A 106 -7.64 -1.24 -4.70
CA ASP A 106 -8.47 -1.48 -5.88
C ASP A 106 -8.82 -2.97 -5.98
N TRP A 107 -9.83 -3.36 -5.22
CA TRP A 107 -10.34 -4.74 -5.22
C TRP A 107 -10.99 -5.15 -6.54
N ASP A 108 -11.53 -4.20 -7.31
CA ASP A 108 -12.12 -4.47 -8.61
C ASP A 108 -11.07 -4.93 -9.61
N ARG A 109 -9.90 -4.28 -9.60
CA ARG A 109 -8.75 -4.72 -10.41
C ARG A 109 -8.17 -6.04 -9.94
N ILE A 110 -8.05 -6.25 -8.63
CA ILE A 110 -7.56 -7.52 -8.07
C ILE A 110 -8.46 -8.69 -8.48
N ARG A 111 -9.78 -8.49 -8.44
CA ARG A 111 -10.76 -9.52 -8.82
C ARG A 111 -10.88 -9.64 -10.34
N GLY A 112 -10.80 -8.54 -11.08
CA GLY A 112 -10.86 -8.51 -12.54
C GLY A 112 -9.67 -9.19 -13.23
N ALA A 113 -8.46 -9.07 -12.66
CA ALA A 113 -7.27 -9.78 -13.14
C ALA A 113 -7.44 -11.31 -13.13
N SER A 114 -8.36 -11.84 -12.32
CA SER A 114 -8.62 -13.27 -12.21
C SER A 114 -9.58 -13.85 -13.25
N ILE A 115 -10.28 -13.02 -14.02
CA ILE A 115 -11.18 -13.48 -15.11
C ILE A 115 -10.38 -13.75 -16.40
N GLY A 116 -9.14 -13.27 -16.51
CA GLY A 116 -8.28 -13.45 -17.68
C GLY A 116 -7.44 -14.73 -17.73
N VAL A 117 -7.44 -15.56 -16.68
CA VAL A 117 -6.72 -16.85 -16.67
C VAL A 117 -7.66 -17.98 -17.08
N THR A 118 -8.00 -18.02 -18.37
CA THR A 118 -8.59 -19.21 -18.99
C THR A 118 -7.49 -20.26 -19.13
N ARG A 119 -7.70 -21.43 -18.53
CA ARG A 119 -6.87 -22.63 -18.61
C ARG A 119 -6.41 -22.90 -20.06
N GLY A 120 -5.10 -23.12 -20.23
CA GLY A 120 -4.52 -23.90 -21.33
C GLY A 120 -3.97 -25.20 -20.77
#